data_AF-A0A2V6UY05-F1
#
_entry.id   AF-A0A2V6UY05-F1
#
_cell.length_a   1.000
_cell.length_b   1.000
_cell.length_c   1.000
_cell.angle_alpha   90.00
_cell.angle_beta   90.00
_cell.angle_gamma   90.00
#
_symmetry.space_group_name_H-M   'P 1'
#
loop_
_entity.id
_entity.type
_entity.pdbx_description
1 polymer ?
#
loop_
_entity_poly.entity_id
_entity_poly.type
_entity_poly.pdbx_seq_one_letter_code
_entity_poly.pdbx_strand_id
1 'polypeptide(L)'
;MHLFIVSRHHHDLYDYLCGRLSGNACVRVITDRRSGERRHRAAPAAAQRRRTERRTRPEIDEQLRIHSHAIVTFPSETPPAELLAPLRDTLRWVDTVQHHVTAVRSVLYEHERLQRETDAVKQENERLRAEADRARKELEHIDAQLARAITIANDLFARIQHGPAPREAEGSRAAAP
;
A
#
# COMPACT_ATOMS: atom_id res chain seq x y z
N MET A 1 -0.60 -41.55 -5.54
CA MET A 1 -1.49 -40.72 -6.39
C MET A 1 -1.58 -39.32 -5.80
N HIS A 2 -1.46 -38.25 -6.60
CA HIS A 2 -1.37 -36.87 -6.13
C HIS A 2 -2.54 -36.02 -6.64
N LEU A 3 -3.05 -35.14 -5.78
CA LEU A 3 -4.14 -34.23 -6.09
C LEU A 3 -3.67 -32.78 -5.89
N PHE A 4 -3.68 -32.01 -6.96
CA PHE A 4 -3.48 -30.56 -6.93
C PHE A 4 -4.84 -29.88 -6.76
N ILE A 5 -4.96 -29.04 -5.75
CA ILE A 5 -6.13 -28.22 -5.48
C ILE A 5 -5.73 -26.78 -5.76
N VAL A 6 -6.23 -26.17 -6.83
CA VAL A 6 -5.89 -24.79 -7.22
C VAL A 6 -6.95 -23.83 -6.70
N SER A 7 -6.53 -22.72 -6.12
CA SER A 7 -7.42 -21.64 -5.67
C SER A 7 -8.24 -21.10 -6.83
N ARG A 8 -9.54 -20.87 -6.58
CA ARG A 8 -10.49 -20.31 -7.56
C ARG A 8 -10.07 -18.96 -8.16
N HIS A 9 -9.21 -18.23 -7.46
CA HIS A 9 -8.76 -16.89 -7.87
C HIS A 9 -7.60 -16.92 -8.87
N HIS A 10 -7.06 -18.10 -9.18
CA HIS A 10 -5.90 -18.27 -10.06
C HIS A 10 -6.19 -19.30 -11.16
N HIS A 11 -7.14 -18.96 -12.04
CA HIS A 11 -7.56 -19.83 -13.15
C HIS A 11 -6.41 -20.10 -14.14
N ASP A 12 -5.56 -19.10 -14.38
CA ASP A 12 -4.39 -19.25 -15.27
C ASP A 12 -3.42 -20.35 -14.81
N LEU A 13 -3.29 -20.52 -13.49
CA LEU A 13 -2.48 -21.59 -12.89
C LEU A 13 -3.13 -22.97 -13.09
N TYR A 14 -4.46 -23.04 -13.03
CA TYR A 14 -5.21 -24.26 -13.31
C TYR A 14 -5.02 -24.70 -14.77
N ASP A 15 -5.20 -23.78 -15.72
CA ASP A 15 -5.06 -24.07 -17.16
C ASP A 15 -3.64 -24.53 -17.50
N TYR A 16 -2.64 -23.86 -16.95
CA TYR A 16 -1.23 -24.24 -17.12
C TYR A 16 -0.94 -25.64 -16.58
N LEU A 17 -1.41 -25.96 -15.36
CA LEU A 17 -1.20 -27.27 -14.75
C LEU A 17 -1.94 -28.38 -15.51
N CYS A 18 -3.16 -28.12 -15.99
CA CYS A 18 -3.92 -29.05 -16.81
C CYS A 18 -3.22 -29.35 -18.14
N GLY A 19 -2.68 -28.35 -18.83
CA GLY A 19 -1.91 -28.54 -20.06
C GLY A 19 -0.64 -29.35 -19.82
N ARG A 20 0.15 -28.98 -18.80
CA ARG A 20 1.45 -29.61 -18.51
C ARG A 20 1.35 -31.03 -17.96
N LEU A 21 0.29 -31.35 -17.24
CA LEU A 21 0.11 -32.65 -16.58
C LEU A 21 -0.82 -33.60 -17.36
N SER A 22 -1.31 -33.16 -18.52
CA SER A 22 -2.07 -34.01 -19.43
C SER A 22 -1.23 -35.22 -19.87
N GLY A 23 -1.56 -36.41 -19.36
CA GLY A 23 -0.82 -37.66 -19.63
C GLY A 23 -0.26 -38.38 -18.40
N ASN A 24 -0.20 -37.73 -17.23
CA ASN A 24 0.24 -38.37 -15.99
C ASN A 24 -0.95 -38.97 -15.21
N ALA A 25 -1.20 -40.28 -15.36
CA ALA A 25 -2.29 -40.98 -14.67
C ALA A 25 -2.21 -40.92 -13.13
N CYS A 26 -1.03 -40.60 -12.58
CA CYS A 26 -0.81 -40.49 -11.14
C CYS A 26 -1.17 -39.10 -10.56
N VAL A 27 -1.54 -38.12 -11.39
CA VAL A 27 -1.77 -36.73 -10.98
C VAL A 27 -3.15 -36.26 -11.43
N ARG A 28 -3.91 -35.68 -10.50
CA ARG A 28 -5.20 -35.06 -10.77
C ARG A 28 -5.17 -33.59 -10.34
N VAL A 29 -5.56 -32.69 -11.23
CA VAL A 29 -5.67 -31.25 -10.95
C VAL A 29 -7.15 -30.90 -10.81
N ILE A 30 -7.54 -30.28 -9.70
CA ILE A 30 -8.90 -29.79 -9.45
C ILE A 30 -8.84 -28.35 -8.97
N THR A 31 -9.86 -27.57 -9.34
CA THR A 31 -10.08 -26.25 -8.74
C THR A 31 -10.76 -26.43 -7.39
N ASP A 32 -10.40 -25.61 -6.40
CA ASP A 32 -11.06 -25.57 -5.12
C ASP A 32 -12.53 -25.15 -5.29
N ARG A 33 -13.41 -26.12 -5.09
CA ARG A 33 -14.87 -25.99 -5.23
C ARG A 33 -15.57 -25.88 -3.89
N ARG A 34 -14.91 -25.41 -2.84
CA ARG A 34 -15.55 -25.06 -1.56
C ARG A 34 -16.48 -23.86 -1.74
N SER A 35 -17.54 -24.02 -2.52
CA SER A 35 -18.74 -23.18 -2.49
C SER A 35 -19.60 -23.66 -1.32
N GLY A 36 -19.75 -22.78 -0.34
CA GLY A 36 -20.77 -22.90 0.71
C GLY A 36 -22.18 -22.69 0.15
N GLU A 37 -22.57 -23.37 -0.93
CA GLU A 37 -23.92 -23.29 -1.46
C GLU A 37 -24.80 -24.40 -0.89
N ARG A 38 -25.60 -23.98 0.10
CA ARG A 38 -27.01 -24.37 0.30
C ARG A 38 -27.39 -25.79 -0.16
N ARG A 39 -27.01 -26.80 0.63
CA ARG A 39 -28.02 -27.82 0.98
C ARG A 39 -28.67 -27.41 2.28
N HIS A 40 -29.67 -26.54 2.14
CA HIS A 40 -30.62 -26.15 3.17
C HIS A 40 -31.56 -27.33 3.49
N ARG A 41 -31.00 -28.47 3.91
CA ARG A 41 -31.77 -29.44 4.70
C ARG A 41 -31.38 -29.17 6.14
N ALA A 42 -32.36 -28.67 6.90
CA ALA A 42 -32.25 -28.29 8.29
C ALA A 42 -31.67 -29.46 9.12
N ALA A 43 -30.35 -29.49 9.26
CA ALA A 43 -29.69 -30.27 10.27
C ALA A 43 -29.57 -29.38 11.52
N PRO A 44 -29.75 -29.93 12.74
CA PRO A 44 -29.65 -29.15 13.97
C PRO A 44 -28.33 -28.38 14.02
N ALA A 45 -28.37 -27.10 14.40
CA ALA A 45 -27.22 -26.19 14.39
C ALA A 45 -25.97 -26.75 15.11
N ALA A 46 -26.15 -27.61 16.12
CA ALA A 46 -25.07 -28.30 16.82
C ALA A 46 -24.34 -29.36 15.95
N ALA A 47 -25.06 -30.06 15.08
CA ALA A 47 -24.46 -31.03 14.14
C ALA A 47 -23.72 -30.31 12.99
N GLN A 48 -24.19 -29.12 12.61
CA GLN A 48 -23.52 -28.27 11.64
C GLN A 48 -22.18 -27.75 12.18
N ARG A 49 -22.15 -27.22 13.42
CA ARG A 49 -20.91 -26.73 14.07
C ARG A 49 -19.84 -27.82 14.19
N ARG A 50 -20.22 -28.99 14.73
CA ARG A 50 -19.28 -30.13 14.87
C ARG A 50 -18.76 -30.65 13.52
N ARG A 51 -19.51 -30.50 12.43
CA ARG A 51 -19.07 -30.90 11.08
C ARG A 51 -18.17 -29.87 10.41
N THR A 52 -18.40 -28.57 10.64
CA THR A 52 -17.54 -27.49 10.14
C THR A 52 -16.15 -27.60 10.76
N GLU A 53 -16.10 -27.82 12.07
CA GLU A 53 -14.85 -27.93 12.85
C GLU A 53 -13.99 -29.14 12.45
N ARG A 54 -14.63 -30.24 11.99
CA ARG A 54 -13.91 -31.42 11.45
C ARG A 54 -13.45 -31.28 10.00
N ARG A 55 -13.85 -30.23 9.26
CA ARG A 55 -13.57 -30.06 7.83
C ARG A 55 -12.67 -28.87 7.49
N THR A 56 -12.43 -27.97 8.44
CA THR A 56 -11.36 -26.98 8.36
C THR A 56 -10.03 -27.71 8.46
N ARG A 57 -9.23 -27.66 7.40
CA ARG A 57 -7.83 -28.06 7.42
C ARG A 57 -7.06 -26.75 7.34
N PRO A 58 -6.79 -26.09 8.49
CA PRO A 58 -6.25 -24.74 8.51
C PRO A 58 -4.93 -24.64 7.71
N GLU A 59 -4.14 -25.70 7.69
CA GLU A 59 -2.92 -25.78 6.88
C GLU A 59 -3.17 -25.74 5.37
N ILE A 60 -4.22 -26.41 4.88
CA ILE A 60 -4.60 -26.41 3.45
C ILE A 60 -5.24 -25.07 3.07
N ASP A 61 -6.08 -24.53 3.97
CA ASP A 61 -6.74 -23.25 3.76
C ASP A 61 -5.70 -22.09 3.75
N GLU A 62 -4.68 -22.16 4.62
CA GLU A 62 -3.56 -21.23 4.62
C GLU A 62 -2.66 -21.42 3.39
N GLN A 63 -2.39 -22.66 2.96
CA GLN A 63 -1.66 -22.91 1.71
C GLN A 63 -2.40 -22.36 0.48
N LEU A 64 -3.73 -22.49 0.42
CA LEU A 64 -4.54 -21.90 -0.64
C LEU A 64 -4.53 -20.37 -0.60
N ARG A 65 -4.48 -19.77 0.60
CA ARG A 65 -4.41 -18.31 0.78
C ARG A 65 -3.03 -17.75 0.45
N ILE A 66 -1.96 -18.44 0.84
CA ILE A 66 -0.58 -17.99 0.66
C ILE A 66 -0.04 -18.33 -0.74
N HIS A 67 -0.29 -19.55 -1.24
CA HIS A 67 0.35 -20.11 -2.44
C HIS A 67 -0.63 -20.36 -3.59
N SER A 68 -1.91 -20.07 -3.40
CA SER A 68 -2.95 -20.22 -4.43
C SER A 68 -3.18 -21.66 -4.89
N HIS A 69 -2.61 -22.67 -4.22
CA HIS A 69 -2.87 -24.09 -4.42
C HIS A 69 -2.43 -24.92 -3.21
N ALA A 70 -2.91 -26.17 -3.13
CA ALA A 70 -2.50 -27.15 -2.13
C ALA A 70 -2.30 -28.54 -2.79
N ILE A 71 -1.30 -29.30 -2.31
CA ILE A 71 -0.96 -30.62 -2.85
C ILE A 71 -1.32 -31.69 -1.82
N VAL A 72 -2.14 -32.66 -2.21
CA VAL A 72 -2.52 -33.79 -1.37
C VAL A 72 -1.99 -35.08 -1.98
N THR A 73 -1.09 -35.73 -1.27
CA THR A 73 -0.52 -37.03 -1.65
C THR A 73 -1.32 -38.15 -0.98
N PHE A 74 -1.83 -39.10 -1.77
CA PHE A 74 -2.44 -40.33 -1.29
C PHE A 74 -1.51 -41.52 -1.56
N PRO A 75 -1.34 -42.44 -0.59
CA PRO A 75 -0.69 -43.72 -0.87
C PRO A 75 -1.58 -44.48 -1.86
N SER A 76 -1.12 -44.59 -3.11
CA SER A 76 -1.68 -45.55 -4.05
C SER A 76 -0.88 -46.84 -3.91
N GLU A 77 -1.54 -48.00 -3.98
CA GLU A 77 -0.87 -49.30 -4.09
C GLU A 77 0.29 -49.21 -5.08
N THR A 78 1.44 -49.69 -4.63
CA THR A 78 2.79 -49.30 -5.02
C THR A 78 2.96 -49.19 -6.56
N PRO A 79 3.03 -47.98 -7.13
CA PRO A 79 3.37 -47.84 -8.55
C PRO A 79 4.87 -48.16 -8.74
N PRO A 80 5.27 -48.75 -9.89
CA PRO A 80 6.67 -49.01 -10.21
C PRO A 80 7.51 -47.73 -10.04
N ALA A 81 8.71 -47.87 -9.47
CA ALA A 81 9.61 -46.75 -9.15
C ALA A 81 9.91 -45.84 -10.36
N GLU A 82 9.83 -46.38 -11.57
CA GLU A 82 10.02 -45.69 -12.85
C GLU A 82 8.97 -44.58 -13.12
N LEU A 83 7.75 -44.70 -12.58
CA LEU A 83 6.69 -43.69 -12.74
C LEU A 83 6.78 -42.55 -11.70
N LEU A 84 7.62 -42.68 -10.66
CA LEU A 84 7.77 -41.71 -9.57
C LEU A 84 8.90 -40.70 -9.80
N ALA A 85 9.83 -40.96 -10.72
CA ALA A 85 10.94 -40.04 -11.02
C ALA A 85 10.47 -38.75 -11.72
N PRO A 86 9.65 -38.79 -12.79
CA PRO A 86 9.11 -37.58 -13.43
C PRO A 86 8.28 -36.74 -12.46
N LEU A 87 7.60 -37.40 -11.53
CA LEU A 87 6.79 -36.78 -10.50
C LEU A 87 7.65 -36.07 -9.44
N ARG A 88 8.78 -36.65 -9.01
CA ARG A 88 9.71 -36.00 -8.08
C ARG A 88 10.31 -34.73 -8.66
N ASP A 89 10.69 -34.75 -9.93
CA ASP A 89 11.21 -33.57 -10.62
C ASP A 89 10.13 -32.50 -10.77
N THR A 90 8.90 -32.91 -11.05
CA THR A 90 7.74 -32.00 -11.11
C THR A 90 7.47 -31.35 -9.75
N LEU A 91 7.50 -32.11 -8.65
CA LEU A 91 7.29 -31.56 -7.30
C LEU A 91 8.42 -30.60 -6.90
N ARG A 92 9.67 -30.92 -7.22
CA ARG A 92 10.81 -30.02 -6.98
C ARG A 92 10.68 -28.72 -7.78
N TRP A 93 10.22 -28.80 -9.03
CA TRP A 93 9.96 -27.62 -9.84
C TRP A 93 8.84 -26.75 -9.25
N VAL A 94 7.74 -27.35 -8.80
CA VAL A 94 6.63 -26.61 -8.14
C VAL A 94 7.11 -25.89 -6.88
N ASP A 95 7.89 -26.56 -6.03
CA ASP A 95 8.46 -25.96 -4.80
C ASP A 95 9.39 -24.77 -5.14
N THR A 96 10.23 -24.94 -6.16
CA THR A 96 11.11 -23.88 -6.65
C THR A 96 10.29 -22.68 -7.14
N VAL A 97 9.23 -22.90 -7.92
CA VAL A 97 8.36 -21.81 -8.41
C VAL A 97 7.64 -21.12 -7.27
N GLN A 98 7.12 -21.87 -6.28
CA GLN A 98 6.49 -21.29 -5.09
C GLN A 98 7.43 -20.38 -4.31
N HIS A 99 8.68 -20.80 -4.12
CA HIS A 99 9.70 -20.00 -3.46
C HIS A 99 9.90 -18.65 -4.16
N HIS A 100 10.06 -18.66 -5.48
CA HIS A 100 10.24 -17.44 -6.27
C HIS A 100 9.00 -16.54 -6.25
N VAL A 101 7.79 -17.10 -6.40
CA VAL A 101 6.54 -16.32 -6.33
C VAL A 101 6.38 -15.65 -4.97
N THR A 102 6.75 -16.34 -3.89
CA THR A 102 6.69 -15.79 -2.53
C THR A 102 7.70 -14.66 -2.34
N ALA A 103 8.93 -14.85 -2.83
CA ALA A 103 9.97 -13.83 -2.79
C ALA A 103 9.56 -12.57 -3.57
N VAL A 104 9.06 -12.72 -4.81
CA VAL A 104 8.59 -11.60 -5.65
C VAL A 104 7.45 -10.85 -4.96
N ARG A 105 6.47 -11.57 -4.38
CA ARG A 105 5.37 -10.91 -3.66
C ARG A 105 5.84 -10.11 -2.45
N SER A 106 6.81 -10.63 -1.70
CA SER A 106 7.42 -9.91 -0.57
C SER A 106 8.08 -8.61 -1.04
N VAL A 107 8.86 -8.67 -2.11
CA VAL A 107 9.53 -7.49 -2.69
C VAL A 107 8.51 -6.45 -3.19
N LEU A 108 7.42 -6.88 -3.83
CA LEU A 108 6.37 -5.96 -4.28
C LEU A 108 5.65 -5.28 -3.11
N TYR A 109 5.38 -6.01 -2.01
CA TYR A 109 4.81 -5.42 -0.81
C TYR A 109 5.73 -4.37 -0.19
N GLU A 110 7.03 -4.66 -0.09
CA GLU A 110 8.02 -3.69 0.39
C GLU A 110 8.12 -2.48 -0.53
N HIS A 111 8.07 -2.67 -1.84
CA HIS A 111 8.06 -1.58 -2.80
C HIS A 111 6.84 -0.66 -2.61
N GLU A 112 5.63 -1.21 -2.52
CA GLU A 112 4.42 -0.42 -2.25
C GLU A 112 4.49 0.31 -0.90
N ARG A 113 5.04 -0.34 0.14
CA ARG A 113 5.21 0.27 1.45
C ARG A 113 6.16 1.47 1.37
N LEU A 114 7.35 1.28 0.78
CA LEU A 114 8.34 2.33 0.61
C LEU A 114 7.84 3.47 -0.27
N GLN A 115 7.01 3.16 -1.27
CA GLN A 115 6.37 4.18 -2.09
C GLN A 115 5.45 5.06 -1.26
N ARG A 116 4.58 4.47 -0.41
CA ARG A 116 3.72 5.23 0.51
C ARG A 116 4.53 6.09 1.49
N GLU A 117 5.61 5.55 2.03
CA GLU A 117 6.50 6.29 2.94
C GLU A 117 7.16 7.48 2.22
N THR A 118 7.62 7.27 0.99
CA THR A 118 8.22 8.33 0.16
C THR A 118 7.21 9.44 -0.11
N ASP A 119 5.98 9.08 -0.45
CA ASP A 119 4.92 10.06 -0.72
C ASP A 119 4.53 10.84 0.54
N ALA A 120 4.46 10.16 1.71
CA ALA A 120 4.22 10.81 2.99
C ALA A 120 5.35 11.80 3.36
N VAL A 121 6.61 11.42 3.16
CA VAL A 121 7.76 12.30 3.43
C VAL A 121 7.78 13.51 2.49
N LYS A 122 7.39 13.33 1.23
CA LYS A 122 7.25 14.44 0.27
C LYS A 122 6.16 15.41 0.71
N GLN A 123 5.00 14.89 1.09
CA GLN A 123 3.88 15.71 1.57
C GLN A 123 4.26 16.54 2.81
N GLU A 124 4.97 15.93 3.76
CA GLU A 124 5.43 16.65 4.94
C GLU A 124 6.50 17.70 4.60
N ASN A 125 7.39 17.42 3.65
CA ASN A 125 8.35 18.41 3.15
C ASN A 125 7.65 19.63 2.51
N GLU A 126 6.63 19.40 1.69
CA GLU A 126 5.84 20.47 1.09
C GLU A 126 5.16 21.32 2.15
N ARG A 127 4.60 20.68 3.18
CA ARG A 127 4.01 21.36 4.34
C ARG A 127 5.03 22.24 5.07
N LEU A 128 6.19 21.69 5.41
CA LEU A 128 7.23 22.43 6.12
C LEU A 128 7.76 23.60 5.29
N ARG A 129 7.89 23.44 3.97
CA ARG A 129 8.25 24.55 3.07
C ARG A 129 7.21 25.66 3.09
N ALA A 130 5.93 25.33 3.01
CA ALA A 130 4.86 26.32 3.10
C ALA A 130 4.85 27.05 4.46
N GLU A 131 5.19 26.35 5.55
CA GLU A 131 5.35 26.96 6.87
C GLU A 131 6.55 27.91 6.92
N ALA A 132 7.71 27.49 6.40
CA ALA A 132 8.89 28.34 6.31
C ALA A 132 8.63 29.60 5.47
N ASP A 133 7.92 29.48 4.34
CA ASP A 133 7.55 30.62 3.50
C ASP A 133 6.60 31.59 4.22
N ARG A 134 5.67 31.08 5.04
CA ARG A 134 4.80 31.93 5.87
C ARG A 134 5.60 32.67 6.92
N ALA A 135 6.43 31.97 7.69
CA ALA A 135 7.29 32.58 8.70
C ALA A 135 8.22 33.65 8.10
N ARG A 136 8.77 33.38 6.91
CA ARG A 136 9.59 34.36 6.19
C ARG A 136 8.80 35.64 5.86
N LYS A 137 7.59 35.52 5.34
CA LYS A 137 6.73 36.67 5.03
C LYS A 137 6.35 37.47 6.26
N GLU A 138 6.12 36.79 7.39
CA GLU A 138 5.86 37.46 8.67
C GLU A 138 7.08 38.28 9.12
N LEU A 139 8.29 37.73 9.00
CA LEU A 139 9.52 38.46 9.30
C LEU A 139 9.71 39.67 8.39
N GLU A 140 9.48 39.53 7.08
CA GLU A 140 9.53 40.65 6.13
C GLU A 140 8.51 41.74 6.47
N HIS A 141 7.32 41.35 6.94
CA HIS A 141 6.31 42.29 7.40
C HIS A 141 6.74 43.05 8.66
N ILE A 142 7.30 42.34 9.65
CA ILE A 142 7.81 42.91 10.89
C ILE A 142 8.96 43.89 10.59
N ASP A 143 9.88 43.52 9.70
CA ASP A 143 11.00 44.39 9.29
C ASP A 143 10.48 45.69 8.64
N ALA A 144 9.49 45.58 7.75
CA ALA A 144 8.85 46.75 7.16
C ALA A 144 8.14 47.64 8.20
N GLN A 145 7.52 47.05 9.23
CA GLN A 145 6.94 47.81 10.35
C GLN A 145 8.03 48.53 11.16
N LEU A 146 9.14 47.87 11.44
CA LEU A 146 10.25 48.43 12.20
C LEU A 146 10.91 49.60 11.43
N ALA A 147 11.15 49.45 10.13
CA ALA A 147 11.69 50.51 9.28
C ALA A 147 10.78 51.77 9.27
N ARG A 148 9.46 51.58 9.21
CA ARG A 148 8.48 52.68 9.33
C ARG A 148 8.56 53.36 10.69
N ALA A 149 8.61 52.59 11.78
CA ALA A 149 8.72 53.14 13.13
C ALA A 149 10.00 53.95 13.33
N ILE A 150 11.14 53.46 12.81
CA ILE A 150 12.42 54.19 12.83
C ILE A 150 12.30 55.52 12.07
N THR A 151 11.67 55.50 10.90
CA THR A 151 11.46 56.73 10.10
C THR A 151 10.63 57.76 10.87
N ILE A 152 9.53 57.34 11.50
CA ILE A 152 8.68 58.21 12.33
C ILE A 152 9.48 58.75 13.53
N ALA A 153 10.24 57.89 14.21
CA ALA A 153 11.05 58.30 15.36
C ALA A 153 12.10 59.36 14.96
N ASN A 154 12.77 59.16 13.81
CA ASN A 154 13.75 60.11 13.29
C ASN A 154 13.11 61.45 12.91
N ASP A 155 11.93 61.45 12.27
CA ASP A 155 11.19 62.68 11.96
C ASP A 155 10.82 63.46 13.24
N LEU A 156 10.26 62.76 14.23
CA LEU A 156 9.93 63.35 15.53
C LEU A 156 11.17 63.95 16.21
N PHE A 157 12.29 63.24 16.17
CA PHE A 157 13.54 63.70 16.76
C PHE A 157 14.09 64.94 16.04
N ALA A 158 14.04 64.98 14.70
CA ALA A 158 14.43 66.15 13.92
C ALA A 158 13.57 67.38 14.25
N ARG A 159 12.25 67.20 14.42
CA ARG A 159 11.31 68.27 14.80
C ARG A 159 11.60 68.83 16.20
N ILE A 160 12.04 68.00 17.14
CA ILE A 160 12.46 68.44 18.48
C ILE A 160 13.78 69.23 18.40
N GLN A 161 14.74 68.80 17.58
CA GLN A 161 16.06 69.45 17.49
C GLN A 161 16.06 70.77 16.71
N HIS A 162 15.34 70.85 15.59
CA HIS A 162 15.41 71.99 14.67
C HIS A 162 14.19 72.93 14.76
N GLY A 163 13.17 72.58 15.55
CA GLY A 163 11.89 73.31 15.59
C GLY A 163 11.00 73.00 14.37
N PRO A 164 9.70 73.36 14.38
CA PRO A 164 8.80 73.08 13.27
C PRO A 164 9.24 73.81 12.00
N ALA A 165 9.21 73.11 10.85
CA ALA A 165 9.48 73.73 9.55
C ALA A 165 8.60 74.98 9.35
N PRO A 166 9.15 76.11 8.86
CA PRO A 166 8.36 77.31 8.62
C PRO A 166 7.29 76.97 7.57
N ARG A 167 6.03 77.27 7.88
CA ARG A 167 4.93 77.14 6.92
C ARG A 167 5.27 78.04 5.73
N GLU A 168 5.67 77.44 4.61
CA GLU A 168 5.78 78.19 3.36
C GLU A 168 4.41 78.83 3.08
N ALA A 169 4.46 80.15 2.91
CA ALA A 169 3.31 81.03 2.82
C ALA A 169 2.50 80.74 1.54
N GLU A 170 1.49 79.87 1.66
CA GLU A 170 0.40 79.87 0.69
C GLU A 170 -0.52 81.08 0.93
N GLY A 171 -0.34 82.08 0.06
CA GLY A 171 -1.45 82.86 -0.48
C GLY A 171 -2.13 83.86 0.45
N SER A 172 -1.57 85.07 0.56
CA SER A 172 -2.40 86.27 0.72
C SER A 172 -1.90 87.39 -0.21
N ARG A 173 -2.24 87.23 -1.49
CA ARG A 173 -2.31 88.34 -2.44
C ARG A 173 -3.65 89.03 -2.21
N ALA A 174 -3.75 89.80 -1.14
CA ALA A 174 -4.89 90.68 -0.87
C ALA A 174 -4.62 92.08 -1.43
N ALA A 175 -5.61 92.55 -2.17
CA ALA A 175 -5.73 93.84 -2.84
C ALA A 175 -5.23 95.05 -2.05
N ALA A 176 -4.72 96.04 -2.78
CA ALA A 176 -4.60 97.43 -2.34
C ALA A 176 -5.12 98.35 -3.48
N PRO A 177 -5.66 99.53 -3.12
CA PRO A 177 -6.78 100.20 -3.80
C PRO A 177 -6.43 100.92 -5.12
#